data_AF-A0AAT9E8D3-F1
#
_entry.id   AF-A0AAT9E8D3-F1
#
_cell.length_a   1.000
_cell.length_b   1.000
_cell.length_c   1.000
_cell.angle_alpha   90.00
_cell.angle_beta   90.00
_cell.angle_gamma   90.00
#
_symmetry.space_group_name_H-M   'P 1'
#
loop_
_entity.id
_entity.type
_entity.pdbx_description
1 polymer ?
#
loop_
_entity_poly.entity_id
_entity_poly.type
_entity_poly.pdbx_seq_one_letter_code
_entity_poly.pdbx_strand_id
1 'polypeptide(L)'
;MPLKMTSAPAALLLVLFLASCAERTPPPPAPLVLLPPESVFTPCEQPKLQGDTWGDIGSHALALQTALSICADRVRVLNQWKATLRSKL
;
A
#
# COMPACT_ATOMS: atom_id res chain seq x y z
N MET A 1 -16.62 -56.64 -2.44
CA MET A 1 -16.40 -55.28 -1.89
C MET A 1 -17.76 -54.61 -1.73
N PRO A 2 -18.36 -54.59 -0.53
CA PRO A 2 -19.67 -53.97 -0.34
C PRO A 2 -19.50 -52.49 0.03
N LEU A 3 -19.99 -51.60 -0.83
CA LEU A 3 -20.17 -50.18 -0.49
C LEU A 3 -21.24 -50.12 0.62
N LYS A 4 -20.83 -49.80 1.84
CA LYS A 4 -21.73 -49.52 2.97
C LYS A 4 -22.54 -48.28 2.60
N MET A 5 -23.82 -48.47 2.29
CA MET A 5 -24.80 -47.41 2.03
C MET A 5 -24.89 -46.53 3.29
N THR A 6 -24.16 -45.43 3.33
CA THR A 6 -24.23 -44.47 4.43
C THR A 6 -25.61 -43.83 4.43
N SER A 7 -26.32 -44.06 5.52
CA SER A 7 -27.62 -43.50 5.88
C SER A 7 -27.74 -42.01 5.52
N ALA A 8 -28.61 -41.69 4.56
CA ALA A 8 -28.95 -40.32 4.13
C ALA A 8 -29.22 -39.31 5.28
N PRO A 9 -29.89 -39.67 6.40
CA PRO A 9 -30.10 -38.72 7.49
C PRO A 9 -28.80 -38.33 8.21
N ALA A 10 -27.78 -39.20 8.24
CA ALA A 10 -26.50 -38.87 8.85
C ALA A 10 -25.75 -37.79 8.04
N ALA A 11 -25.86 -37.82 6.70
CA ALA A 11 -25.29 -36.81 5.83
C ALA A 11 -26.00 -35.46 5.99
N LEU A 12 -27.33 -35.45 6.11
CA LEU A 12 -28.10 -34.22 6.36
C LEU A 12 -27.72 -33.58 7.70
N LEU A 13 -27.60 -34.39 8.76
CA LEU A 13 -27.19 -33.89 10.07
C LEU A 13 -25.80 -33.25 10.02
N LEU A 14 -24.84 -33.89 9.34
CA LEU A 14 -23.49 -33.35 9.20
C LEU A 14 -23.48 -31.97 8.52
N VAL A 15 -24.27 -31.79 7.45
CA VAL A 15 -24.39 -30.52 6.72
C VAL A 15 -25.01 -29.43 7.60
N LEU A 16 -26.03 -29.76 8.39
CA LEU A 16 -26.69 -28.81 9.31
C LEU A 16 -25.75 -28.35 10.43
N PHE A 17 -24.92 -29.25 10.97
CA PHE A 17 -23.91 -28.87 11.98
C PHE A 17 -22.81 -27.98 11.39
N LEU A 18 -22.36 -28.24 10.16
CA LEU A 18 -21.35 -27.42 9.49
C LEU A 18 -21.88 -26.01 9.14
N ALA A 19 -23.13 -25.89 8.71
CA ALA A 19 -23.75 -24.60 8.40
C ALA A 19 -23.85 -23.69 9.64
N SER A 20 -24.12 -24.25 10.83
CA SER A 20 -24.20 -23.49 12.08
C SER A 20 -22.86 -22.86 12.52
N CYS A 21 -21.73 -23.44 12.11
CA CYS A 21 -20.40 -22.90 12.39
C CYS A 21 -19.99 -21.77 11.43
N ALA A 22 -20.53 -21.76 10.19
CA ALA A 22 -20.23 -20.73 9.20
C ALA A 22 -20.93 -19.40 9.52
N GLU A 23 -22.16 -19.45 10.05
CA GLU A 23 -23.01 -18.28 10.33
C GLU A 23 -22.45 -17.32 11.40
N ARG A 24 -21.50 -17.79 12.24
CA ARG A 24 -20.90 -16.99 13.32
C ARG A 24 -19.61 -16.29 12.95
N THR A 25 -19.19 -16.30 11.68
CA THR A 25 -17.99 -15.56 11.30
C THR A 25 -18.30 -14.06 11.25
N PRO A 26 -17.70 -13.23 12.14
CA PRO A 26 -17.85 -11.79 12.02
C PRO A 26 -17.28 -11.35 10.67
N PRO A 27 -17.86 -10.29 10.05
CA PRO A 27 -17.33 -9.77 8.80
C PRO A 27 -15.84 -9.45 8.98
N PRO A 28 -14.99 -9.76 7.99
CA PRO A 28 -13.57 -9.48 8.09
C PRO A 28 -13.37 -7.99 8.38
N PRO A 29 -12.43 -7.62 9.27
CA PRO A 29 -12.14 -6.22 9.54
C PRO A 29 -11.82 -5.50 8.24
N ALA A 30 -12.31 -4.27 8.10
CA ALA A 30 -12.03 -3.45 6.92
C ALA A 30 -10.51 -3.38 6.68
N PRO A 31 -10.04 -3.44 5.42
CA PRO A 31 -8.62 -3.35 5.13
C PRO A 31 -8.03 -2.08 5.74
N LEU A 32 -7.03 -2.22 6.61
CA LEU A 32 -6.28 -1.08 7.12
C LEU A 32 -5.48 -0.47 5.96
N VAL A 33 -5.96 0.63 5.40
CA VAL A 33 -5.22 1.39 4.39
C VAL A 33 -4.13 2.18 5.11
N LEU A 34 -2.91 1.64 5.14
CA LEU A 34 -1.74 2.38 5.60
C LEU A 34 -1.37 3.37 4.50
N LEU A 35 -1.74 4.64 4.67
CA LEU A 35 -1.31 5.71 3.78
C LEU A 35 0.15 6.08 4.10
N PRO A 36 0.95 6.41 3.08
CA PRO A 36 2.26 7.01 3.29
C PRO A 36 2.13 8.43 3.86
N PRO A 37 3.22 9.00 4.40
CA PRO A 37 3.21 10.36 4.94
C PRO A 37 2.79 11.40 3.89
N GLU A 38 1.96 12.39 4.27
CA GLU A 38 1.38 13.38 3.35
C GLU A 38 2.42 14.06 2.44
N SER A 39 3.65 14.25 2.93
CA SER A 39 4.75 14.85 2.18
C SER A 39 5.15 14.10 0.90
N VAL A 40 4.81 12.82 0.76
CA VAL A 40 5.12 12.04 -0.46
C VAL A 40 4.14 12.30 -1.60
N PHE A 41 2.98 12.90 -1.31
CA PHE A 41 1.97 13.20 -2.33
C PHE A 41 2.21 14.53 -3.03
N THR A 42 3.11 15.36 -2.52
CA THR A 42 3.49 16.61 -3.18
C THR A 42 4.48 16.33 -4.32
N PRO A 43 4.14 16.68 -5.58
CA PRO A 43 5.07 16.54 -6.71
C PRO A 43 6.41 17.24 -6.45
N CYS A 44 7.48 16.70 -7.03
CA CYS A 44 8.77 17.38 -6.98
C CYS A 44 8.74 18.61 -7.88
N GLU A 45 9.32 19.70 -7.39
CA GLU A 45 9.42 20.94 -8.14
C GLU A 45 10.38 20.78 -9.32
N GLN A 46 9.98 21.31 -10.48
CA GLN A 46 10.79 21.32 -11.69
C GLN A 46 10.91 22.77 -12.16
N PRO A 47 11.90 23.51 -11.66
CA PRO A 47 12.10 24.90 -12.07
C PRO A 47 12.39 24.94 -13.57
N LYS A 48 11.86 25.95 -14.25
CA LYS A 48 12.15 26.20 -15.66
C LYS A 48 13.30 27.19 -15.76
N LEU A 49 14.18 26.99 -16.75
CA LEU A 49 15.15 28.01 -17.12
C LEU A 49 14.39 29.25 -17.62
N GLN A 50 14.66 30.40 -17.01
CA GLN A 50 14.09 31.67 -17.42
C GLN A 50 15.21 32.54 -17.98
N GLY A 51 15.21 32.76 -19.29
CA GLY A 51 16.26 33.50 -19.99
C GLY A 51 17.28 32.61 -20.67
N ASP A 52 18.30 33.25 -21.24
CA ASP A 52 19.31 32.67 -22.12
C ASP A 52 20.74 33.11 -21.77
N THR A 53 20.92 33.84 -20.66
CA THR A 53 22.23 34.27 -20.20
C THR A 53 22.91 33.20 -19.33
N TRP A 54 24.24 33.30 -19.19
CA TRP A 54 24.98 32.48 -18.23
C TRP A 54 24.51 32.68 -16.78
N GLY A 55 24.05 33.88 -16.43
CA GLY A 55 23.46 34.16 -15.11
C GLY A 55 22.14 33.43 -14.89
N ASP A 56 21.32 33.34 -15.93
CA ASP A 56 20.06 32.59 -15.92
C ASP A 56 20.31 31.09 -15.75
N ILE A 57 21.31 30.55 -16.46
CA ILE A 57 21.72 29.15 -16.33
C ILE A 57 22.22 28.87 -14.90
N GLY A 58 23.06 29.75 -14.35
CA GLY A 58 23.60 29.59 -12.99
C GLY A 58 22.50 29.66 -11.92
N SER A 59 21.58 30.62 -12.03
CA SER A 59 20.44 30.74 -11.10
C SER A 59 19.48 29.55 -11.22
N HIS A 60 19.22 29.07 -12.45
CA HIS A 60 18.43 27.89 -12.70
C HIS A 60 19.09 26.63 -12.12
N ALA A 61 20.40 26.45 -12.30
CA ALA A 61 21.12 25.32 -11.74
C ALA A 61 21.04 25.29 -10.21
N LEU A 62 21.15 26.46 -9.55
CA LEU A 62 20.97 26.58 -8.10
C LEU A 62 19.54 26.20 -7.69
N ALA A 63 18.53 26.75 -8.35
CA ALA A 63 17.12 26.43 -8.07
C ALA A 63 16.83 24.93 -8.28
N LEU A 64 17.37 24.35 -9.35
CA LEU A 64 17.24 22.93 -9.65
C LEU A 64 17.92 22.06 -8.58
N GLN A 65 19.13 22.43 -8.14
CA GLN A 65 19.84 21.72 -7.08
C GLN A 65 19.02 21.71 -5.77
N THR A 66 18.43 22.85 -5.40
CA THR A 66 17.57 22.94 -4.22
C THR A 66 16.32 22.06 -4.36
N ALA A 67 15.63 22.14 -5.51
CA ALA A 67 14.45 21.33 -5.79
C ALA A 67 14.75 19.82 -5.73
N LEU A 68 15.89 19.40 -6.28
CA LEU A 68 16.34 18.00 -6.25
C LEU A 68 16.68 17.53 -4.84
N SER A 69 17.34 18.36 -4.02
CA SER A 69 17.64 18.04 -2.63
C SER A 69 16.36 17.79 -1.83
N ILE A 70 15.35 18.66 -1.98
CA ILE A 70 14.05 18.52 -1.31
C ILE A 70 13.32 17.26 -1.81
N CYS A 71 13.34 17.01 -3.13
CA CYS A 71 12.74 15.83 -3.71
C CYS A 71 13.37 14.53 -3.18
N ALA A 72 14.71 14.50 -3.08
CA ALA A 72 15.45 13.36 -2.54
C ALA A 72 15.06 13.05 -1.09
N ASP A 73 14.84 14.09 -0.27
CA ASP A 73 14.38 13.90 1.11
C ASP A 73 12.97 13.29 1.20
N ARG A 74 12.04 13.74 0.35
CA ARG A 74 10.69 13.15 0.30
C ARG A 74 10.75 11.67 -0.11
N VAL A 75 11.58 11.33 -1.10
CA VAL A 75 11.80 9.94 -1.54
C VAL A 75 12.45 9.10 -0.45
N ARG A 76 13.39 9.66 0.32
CA ARG A 76 13.99 8.97 1.48
C ARG A 76 12.94 8.61 2.53
N VAL A 77 12.06 9.55 2.89
CA VAL A 77 10.96 9.31 3.84
C VAL A 77 10.01 8.22 3.32
N LEU A 78 9.65 8.27 2.04
CA LEU A 78 8.83 7.24 1.40
C LEU A 78 9.47 5.84 1.52
N ASN A 79 10.77 5.75 1.22
CA ASN A 79 11.49 4.48 1.28
C ASN A 79 11.61 3.94 2.71
N GLN A 80 11.84 4.82 3.69
CA GLN A 80 11.85 4.44 5.11
C GLN A 80 10.47 3.91 5.53
N TRP A 81 9.40 4.60 5.17
CA TRP A 81 8.04 4.13 5.45
C TRP A 81 7.75 2.75 4.81
N LYS A 82 8.13 2.55 3.54
CA LYS A 82 8.01 1.24 2.87
C LYS A 82 8.81 0.15 3.60
N ALA A 83 9.98 0.48 4.13
CA ALA A 83 10.78 -0.46 4.91
C ALA A 83 10.12 -0.81 6.25
N THR A 84 9.55 0.17 6.95
CA THR A 84 8.78 -0.07 8.19
C THR A 84 7.59 -0.99 7.94
N LEU A 85 6.85 -0.79 6.84
CA LEU A 85 5.76 -1.70 6.48
C LEU A 85 6.24 -3.13 6.27
N ARG A 86 7.33 -3.32 5.51
CA ARG A 86 7.92 -4.66 5.30
C ARG A 86 8.40 -5.33 6.58
N SER A 87 8.80 -4.56 7.58
CA SER A 87 9.24 -5.12 8.87
C SER A 87 8.09 -5.48 9.82
N LYS A 88 6.87 -4.97 9.56
CA LYS A 88 5.68 -5.16 10.41
C LYS A 88 4.69 -6.19 9.85
N LEU A 89 4.86 -6.57 8.59
CA LEU A 89 4.20 -7.70 7.92
C LEU A 89 5.05 -8.96 8.09
#